data_AF-A0A9E0T8F2-F1
#
_entry.id   AF-A0A9E0T8F2-F1
#
_cell.length_a   1.000
_cell.length_b   1.000
_cell.length_c   1.000
_cell.angle_alpha   90.00
_cell.angle_beta   90.00
_cell.angle_gamma   90.00
#
_symmetry.space_group_name_H-M   'P 1'
#
loop_
_entity.id
_entity.type
_entity.pdbx_description
1 polymer ?
#
loop_
_entity_poly.entity_id
_entity_poly.type
_entity_poly.pdbx_seq_one_letter_code
_entity_poly.pdbx_strand_id
1 'polypeptide(L)'
;MSPVSKKFAGVPVEEDTRILKQRELTLGGIDALYQKWAWDGIVGESLIFVAADVEGMTGDDVTSLITKTSEIATGESVTFKVDESGYAFLNYGFITL
;
A
#
# COMPACT_ATOMS: atom_id res chain seq x y z
N MET A 1 -1.49 3.37 -17.53
CA MET A 1 -0.77 3.04 -16.28
C MET A 1 0.38 2.12 -16.62
N SER A 2 1.47 2.15 -15.87
CA SER A 2 2.52 1.13 -16.04
C SER A 2 1.97 -0.26 -15.70
N PRO A 3 2.34 -1.30 -16.46
CA PRO A 3 1.95 -2.67 -16.12
C PRO A 3 2.55 -3.05 -14.77
N VAL A 4 1.75 -3.73 -13.95
CA VAL A 4 2.14 -4.30 -12.66
C VAL A 4 2.71 -5.70 -12.92
N SER A 5 3.75 -6.08 -12.20
CA SER A 5 4.37 -7.40 -12.28
C SER A 5 3.40 -8.49 -11.82
N LYS A 6 3.74 -9.74 -12.14
CA LYS A 6 2.96 -10.91 -11.69
C LYS A 6 2.86 -11.00 -10.15
N LYS A 7 3.79 -10.40 -9.41
CA LYS A 7 3.82 -10.41 -7.94
C LYS A 7 2.60 -9.70 -7.34
N PHE A 8 2.16 -8.61 -7.97
CA PHE A 8 1.03 -7.79 -7.50
C PHE A 8 -0.18 -7.81 -8.45
N ALA A 9 -0.18 -8.70 -9.45
CA ALA A 9 -1.31 -8.84 -10.37
C ALA A 9 -2.59 -9.36 -9.69
N GLY A 10 -2.48 -9.95 -8.50
CA GLY A 10 -3.59 -10.46 -7.70
C GLY A 10 -4.08 -9.50 -6.61
N VAL A 11 -3.56 -8.27 -6.51
CA VAL A 11 -4.00 -7.30 -5.50
C VAL A 11 -5.49 -7.00 -5.72
N PRO A 12 -6.38 -7.29 -4.75
CA PRO A 12 -7.80 -7.04 -4.90
C PRO A 12 -8.08 -5.54 -4.99
N VAL A 13 -9.06 -5.19 -5.82
CA VAL A 13 -9.59 -3.83 -5.94
C VAL A 13 -11.10 -3.96 -5.83
N GLU A 14 -11.71 -3.24 -4.88
CA GLU A 14 -13.17 -3.20 -4.75
C GLU A 14 -13.80 -2.54 -5.98
N GLU A 15 -15.00 -2.97 -6.39
CA GLU A 15 -15.62 -2.54 -7.66
C GLU A 15 -15.76 -1.02 -7.78
N ASP A 16 -16.02 -0.34 -6.66
CA ASP A 16 -16.17 1.12 -6.59
C ASP A 16 -14.86 1.87 -6.33
N THR A 17 -13.74 1.15 -6.20
CA THR A 17 -12.41 1.76 -6.00
C THR A 17 -11.77 2.09 -7.34
N ARG A 18 -11.50 3.37 -7.58
CA ARG A 18 -10.78 3.83 -8.76
C ARG A 18 -9.30 4.02 -8.47
N ILE A 19 -8.44 3.21 -9.09
CA ILE A 19 -6.99 3.42 -9.03
C ILE A 19 -6.59 4.62 -9.91
N LEU A 20 -6.04 5.66 -9.29
CA LEU A 20 -5.59 6.90 -9.93
C LEU A 20 -4.13 6.83 -10.39
N LYS A 21 -3.28 6.20 -9.58
CA LYS A 21 -1.84 6.01 -9.86
C LYS A 21 -1.38 4.71 -9.24
N GLN A 22 -0.47 4.02 -9.90
CA GLN A 22 0.22 2.87 -9.32
C GLN A 22 1.65 2.75 -9.85
N ARG A 23 2.54 2.22 -9.03
CA ARG A 23 3.92 1.88 -9.42
C ARG A 23 4.51 0.90 -8.41
N GLU A 24 5.39 0.03 -8.88
CA GLU A 24 6.21 -0.78 -7.98
C GLU A 24 7.40 0.02 -7.46
N LEU A 25 7.86 -0.33 -6.27
CA LEU A 25 9.03 0.23 -5.62
C LEU A 25 9.61 -0.80 -4.64
N THR A 26 10.84 -0.59 -4.21
CA THR A 26 11.49 -1.41 -3.18
C THR A 26 11.77 -0.53 -1.96
N LEU A 27 11.39 -1.01 -0.78
CA LEU A 27 11.50 -0.32 0.50
C LEU A 27 12.32 -1.20 1.45
N GLY A 28 13.54 -0.79 1.75
CA GLY A 28 14.45 -1.58 2.59
C GLY A 28 14.74 -3.00 2.06
N GLY A 29 14.69 -3.18 0.74
CA GLY A 29 14.87 -4.49 0.10
C GLY A 29 13.58 -5.31 -0.05
N ILE A 30 12.43 -4.82 0.44
CA ILE A 30 11.13 -5.47 0.29
C ILE A 30 10.38 -4.82 -0.87
N ASP A 31 9.87 -5.61 -1.82
CA ASP A 31 9.05 -5.07 -2.90
C ASP A 31 7.68 -4.64 -2.39
N ALA A 32 7.21 -3.50 -2.90
CA ALA A 32 5.90 -2.98 -2.64
C ALA A 32 5.25 -2.46 -3.92
N LEU A 33 3.93 -2.53 -3.97
CA LEU A 33 3.11 -1.78 -4.90
C LEU A 33 2.57 -0.53 -4.21
N TYR A 34 2.92 0.63 -4.74
CA TYR A 34 2.25 1.87 -4.40
C TYR A 34 0.98 2.00 -5.24
N GLN A 35 -0.13 2.35 -4.58
CA GLN A 35 -1.37 2.77 -5.23
C GLN A 35 -1.87 4.08 -4.65
N LYS A 36 -2.40 4.95 -5.51
CA LYS A 36 -3.27 6.06 -5.14
C LYS A 36 -4.65 5.76 -5.68
N TRP A 37 -5.67 5.88 -4.86
CA TRP A 37 -7.03 5.47 -5.19
C TRP A 37 -8.05 6.52 -4.74
N ALA A 38 -9.24 6.45 -5.33
CA ALA A 38 -10.42 7.17 -4.88
C ALA A 38 -11.55 6.17 -4.63
N TRP A 39 -12.21 6.29 -3.49
CA TRP A 39 -13.33 5.44 -3.07
C TRP A 39 -14.24 6.24 -2.15
N ASP A 40 -15.54 6.24 -2.42
CA ASP A 40 -16.58 6.90 -1.61
C ASP A 40 -16.24 8.35 -1.17
N GLY A 41 -15.81 9.19 -2.11
CA GLY A 41 -15.44 10.59 -1.83
C GLY A 41 -14.14 10.77 -1.04
N ILE A 42 -13.37 9.71 -0.80
CA ILE A 42 -12.06 9.74 -0.16
C ILE A 42 -10.99 9.43 -1.19
N VAL A 43 -9.91 10.19 -1.18
CA VAL A 43 -8.65 9.84 -1.85
C VAL A 43 -7.68 9.31 -0.80
N GLY A 44 -7.07 8.16 -1.07
CA GLY A 44 -6.07 7.56 -0.22
C GLY A 44 -4.88 7.01 -0.99
N GLU A 45 -3.83 6.69 -0.25
CA GLU A 45 -2.62 6.06 -0.78
C GLU A 45 -2.36 4.76 -0.02
N SER A 46 -1.84 3.76 -0.72
CA SER A 46 -1.52 2.45 -0.17
C SER A 46 -0.12 2.03 -0.57
N LEU A 47 0.62 1.46 0.38
CA LEU A 47 1.78 0.62 0.11
C LEU A 47 1.37 -0.82 0.39
N ILE A 48 1.50 -1.65 -0.63
CA ILE A 48 0.95 -3.00 -0.67
C ILE A 48 2.11 -3.97 -0.80
N PHE A 49 2.20 -4.90 0.13
CA PHE A 49 3.27 -5.90 0.21
C PHE A 49 2.68 -7.30 0.02
N VAL A 50 3.50 -8.26 -0.39
CA VAL A 50 3.13 -9.67 -0.21
C VAL A 50 3.17 -9.96 1.28
N ALA A 51 2.10 -10.55 1.84
CA ALA A 51 1.95 -10.75 3.27
C ALA A 51 3.10 -11.56 3.89
N ALA A 52 3.60 -12.56 3.17
CA ALA A 52 4.75 -13.38 3.59
C ALA A 52 6.05 -12.57 3.70
N ASP A 53 6.22 -11.49 2.92
CA ASP A 53 7.44 -10.65 2.95
C ASP A 53 7.47 -9.75 4.21
N VAL A 54 6.33 -9.55 4.87
CA VAL A 54 6.17 -8.71 6.08
C VAL A 54 5.55 -9.49 7.24
N GLU A 55 5.66 -10.81 7.22
CA GLU A 55 5.10 -11.69 8.25
C GLU A 55 5.70 -11.35 9.62
N GLY A 56 4.83 -11.22 10.63
CA GLY A 56 5.23 -10.85 11.99
C GLY A 56 5.50 -9.35 12.20
N MET A 57 5.43 -8.52 11.15
CA MET A 57 5.51 -7.06 11.29
C MET A 57 4.17 -6.45 11.69
N THR A 58 4.20 -5.47 12.58
CA THR A 58 3.05 -4.61 12.89
C THR A 58 2.96 -3.43 11.93
N GLY A 59 1.83 -2.69 11.97
CA GLY A 59 1.71 -1.44 11.21
C GLY A 59 2.79 -0.42 11.57
N ASP A 60 3.24 -0.37 12.83
CA ASP A 60 4.31 0.51 13.29
C ASP A 60 5.68 0.07 12.75
N ASP A 61 5.92 -1.24 12.66
CA ASP A 61 7.15 -1.78 12.07
C ASP A 61 7.24 -1.45 10.58
N VAL A 62 6.13 -1.63 9.85
CA VAL A 62 6.05 -1.30 8.41
C VAL A 62 6.18 0.20 8.19
N THR A 63 5.52 1.04 9.01
CA THR A 63 5.67 2.50 8.96
C THR A 63 7.11 2.93 9.26
N SER A 64 7.74 2.29 10.24
CA SER A 64 9.15 2.52 10.59
C SER A 64 10.10 2.11 9.45
N LEU A 65 9.81 1.01 8.75
CA LEU A 65 10.58 0.59 7.57
C LEU A 65 10.49 1.66 6.47
N ILE A 66 9.28 2.12 6.14
CA ILE A 66 9.04 3.11 5.08
C ILE A 66 9.77 4.41 5.38
N THR A 67 9.62 4.94 6.59
CA THR A 67 10.22 6.21 7.02
C THR A 67 11.76 6.16 7.05
N LYS A 68 12.35 5.00 7.35
CA LYS A 68 13.82 4.81 7.35
C LYS A 68 14.41 4.60 5.95
N THR A 69 13.61 4.16 4.98
CA THR A 69 14.11 3.66 3.69
C THR A 69 13.59 4.45 2.49
N SER A 70 12.74 5.44 2.70
CA SER A 70 12.18 6.29 1.65
C SER A 70 11.82 7.67 2.15
N GLU A 71 11.54 8.59 1.23
CA GLU A 71 11.02 9.93 1.54
C GLU A 71 9.47 9.96 1.64
N ILE A 72 8.83 8.81 1.72
CA ILE A 72 7.37 8.72 1.80
C ILE A 72 6.91 9.15 3.20
N ALA A 73 6.18 10.26 3.25
CA ALA A 73 5.51 10.72 4.47
C ALA A 73 4.10 10.12 4.55
N THR A 74 3.89 9.17 5.46
CA THR A 74 2.58 8.53 5.67
C THR A 74 1.60 9.44 6.42
N GLY A 75 2.08 10.49 7.09
CA GLY A 75 1.26 11.34 7.94
C GLY A 75 0.83 10.62 9.23
N GLU A 76 -0.14 11.19 9.94
CA GLU A 76 -0.57 10.73 11.27
C GLU A 76 -1.62 9.61 11.21
N SER A 77 -2.45 9.59 10.17
CA SER A 77 -3.51 8.59 10.01
C SER A 77 -3.06 7.48 9.09
N VAL A 78 -2.74 6.34 9.69
CA VAL A 78 -2.27 5.13 9.01
C VAL A 78 -3.07 3.93 9.49
N THR A 79 -3.45 3.05 8.57
CA THR A 79 -4.07 1.76 8.90
C THR A 79 -3.28 0.64 8.25
N PHE A 80 -3.06 -0.45 8.98
CA PHE A 80 -2.42 -1.66 8.47
C PHE A 80 -3.39 -2.83 8.50
N LYS A 81 -3.52 -3.55 7.38
CA LYS A 81 -4.38 -4.72 7.26
C LYS A 81 -3.68 -5.78 6.42
N VAL A 82 -3.65 -7.02 6.90
CA VAL A 82 -3.36 -8.19 6.06
C VAL A 82 -4.69 -8.75 5.57
N ASP A 83 -4.80 -8.98 4.28
CA ASP A 83 -6.01 -9.55 3.67
C ASP A 83 -5.89 -11.07 3.44
N GLU A 84 -7.01 -11.68 3.07
CA GLU A 84 -7.09 -13.12 2.80
C GLU A 84 -6.47 -13.51 1.44
N SER A 85 -6.19 -12.53 0.58
CA SER A 85 -5.57 -12.71 -0.74
C SER A 85 -4.05 -12.83 -0.67
N GLY A 86 -3.47 -12.71 0.53
CA GLY A 86 -2.02 -12.82 0.75
C GLY A 86 -1.28 -11.51 0.56
N TYR A 87 -1.96 -10.36 0.70
CA TYR A 87 -1.36 -9.03 0.63
C TYR A 87 -1.53 -8.27 1.95
N ALA A 88 -0.55 -7.43 2.27
CA ALA A 88 -0.59 -6.52 3.39
C ALA A 88 -0.67 -5.07 2.89
N PHE A 89 -1.65 -4.32 3.38
CA PHE A 89 -1.97 -2.97 2.97
C PHE A 89 -1.64 -2.01 4.11
N LEU A 90 -0.74 -1.08 3.85
CA LEU A 90 -0.58 0.12 4.66
C LEU A 90 -1.27 1.28 3.94
N ASN A 91 -2.43 1.70 4.42
CA ASN A 91 -3.18 2.83 3.87
C ASN A 91 -2.88 4.10 4.66
N TYR A 92 -2.73 5.21 3.96
CA TYR A 92 -2.34 6.50 4.52
C TYR A 92 -2.76 7.67 3.62
N GLY A 93 -2.51 8.89 4.07
CA GLY A 93 -2.69 10.09 3.25
C GLY A 93 -4.15 10.36 2.84
N PHE A 94 -5.10 10.00 3.69
CA PHE A 94 -6.53 10.14 3.43
C PHE A 94 -6.97 11.61 3.33
N ILE A 95 -7.67 11.94 2.26
CA ILE A 95 -8.24 13.27 2.00
C ILE A 95 -9.70 13.09 1.57
N THR A 96 -10.63 13.77 2.23
CA THR A 96 -12.03 13.87 1.80
C THR A 96 -12.16 14.91 0.68
N LEU A 97 -12.90 14.57 -0.38
CA LEU A 97 -13.21 15.43 -1.52
C LEU A 97 -14.42 16.34 -1.29
#